data_AF-A0A1H3K7B5-F1
#
_entry.id   AF-A0A1H3K7B5-F1
#
_cell.length_a   1.000
_cell.length_b   1.000
_cell.length_c   1.000
_cell.angle_alpha   90.00
_cell.angle_beta   90.00
_cell.angle_gamma   90.00
#
_symmetry.space_group_name_H-M   'P 1'
#
loop_
_entity.id
_entity.type
_entity.pdbx_description
1 polymer ?
#
loop_
_entity_poly.entity_id
_entity_poly.type
_entity_poly.pdbx_seq_one_letter_code
_entity_poly.pdbx_strand_id
1 'polypeptide(L)'
;MNHEGFEVYLKDLGLETEHEVREVISRARWVETTMNISLDKMQMSDIEDENFKNNLGELVGSPHKTDLFYRALCAYMEFCGKKEMLSSK
;
A
#
# COMPACT_ATOMS: atom_id res chain seq x y z
N MET A 1 -2.30 7.39 -6.32
CA MET A 1 -2.39 5.93 -6.41
C MET A 1 -3.11 5.49 -7.70
N ASN A 2 -2.62 4.48 -8.42
CA ASN A 2 -3.31 3.76 -9.52
C ASN A 2 -4.27 2.70 -8.95
N HIS A 3 -5.54 3.07 -8.78
CA HIS A 3 -6.53 2.22 -8.12
C HIS A 3 -6.94 1.01 -8.95
N GLU A 4 -7.28 1.21 -10.23
CA GLU A 4 -7.81 0.13 -11.08
C GLU A 4 -6.77 -0.97 -11.27
N GLY A 5 -5.52 -0.59 -11.54
CA GLY A 5 -4.43 -1.57 -11.68
C GLY A 5 -4.15 -2.32 -10.38
N PHE A 6 -4.25 -1.64 -9.24
CA PHE A 6 -4.03 -2.26 -7.94
C PHE A 6 -5.17 -3.21 -7.56
N GLU A 7 -6.42 -2.88 -7.87
CA GLU A 7 -7.57 -3.75 -7.65
C GLU A 7 -7.44 -5.07 -8.42
N VAL A 8 -7.06 -5.00 -9.69
CA VAL A 8 -6.80 -6.19 -10.52
C VAL A 8 -5.67 -7.02 -9.92
N TYR A 9 -4.56 -6.37 -9.54
CA TYR A 9 -3.44 -7.06 -8.90
C TYR A 9 -3.83 -7.79 -7.61
N LEU A 10 -4.66 -7.18 -6.75
CA LEU A 10 -5.13 -7.81 -5.51
C LEU A 10 -6.03 -9.02 -5.78
N LYS A 11 -6.88 -8.95 -6.79
CA LYS A 11 -7.70 -10.09 -7.24
C LYS A 11 -6.82 -11.22 -7.78
N ASP A 12 -5.76 -10.90 -8.52
CA ASP A 12 -4.79 -11.87 -9.03
C ASP A 12 -3.95 -12.53 -7.91
N LEU A 13 -3.76 -11.86 -6.77
CA LEU A 13 -3.15 -12.44 -5.56
C LEU A 13 -4.07 -13.43 -4.84
N GLY A 14 -5.34 -13.53 -5.24
CA GLY A 14 -6.31 -14.46 -4.66
C GLY A 14 -7.11 -13.89 -3.49
N LEU A 15 -7.24 -12.56 -3.36
CA LEU A 15 -8.25 -12.00 -2.46
C LEU A 15 -9.64 -12.37 -2.97
N GLU A 16 -10.37 -13.18 -2.20
CA GLU A 16 -11.57 -13.87 -2.65
C GLU A 16 -12.80 -12.96 -2.69
N THR A 17 -12.82 -11.90 -1.87
CA THR A 17 -13.97 -11.02 -1.74
C THR A 17 -13.69 -9.57 -2.13
N GLU A 18 -14.69 -8.94 -2.74
CA GLU A 18 -14.71 -7.49 -3.00
C GLU A 18 -14.49 -6.67 -1.72
N HIS A 19 -14.93 -7.20 -0.58
CA HIS A 19 -14.73 -6.55 0.72
C HIS A 19 -13.25 -6.46 1.08
N GLU A 20 -12.53 -7.58 1.03
CA GLU A 20 -11.09 -7.62 1.35
C GLU A 20 -10.28 -6.71 0.44
N VAL A 21 -10.57 -6.75 -0.87
CA VAL A 21 -9.91 -5.87 -1.86
C VAL A 21 -10.12 -4.40 -1.50
N ARG A 22 -11.37 -4.00 -1.21
CA ARG A 22 -11.68 -2.63 -0.81
C ARG A 22 -11.01 -2.22 0.48
N GLU A 23 -10.90 -3.12 1.45
CA GLU A 23 -10.23 -2.81 2.72
C GLU A 23 -8.74 -2.53 2.53
N VAL A 24 -8.03 -3.33 1.71
CA VAL A 24 -6.61 -3.09 1.39
C VAL A 24 -6.43 -1.75 0.67
N ILE A 25 -7.22 -1.50 -0.37
CA ILE A 25 -7.20 -0.22 -1.12
C ILE A 25 -7.50 0.95 -0.18
N SER A 26 -8.51 0.82 0.69
CA SER A 26 -8.89 1.88 1.63
C SER A 26 -7.77 2.20 2.61
N ARG A 27 -7.04 1.20 3.10
CA ARG A 27 -5.89 1.42 4.01
C ARG A 27 -4.77 2.16 3.30
N ALA A 28 -4.36 1.70 2.12
CA ALA A 28 -3.30 2.36 1.34
C ALA A 28 -3.69 3.83 1.01
N ARG A 29 -4.92 4.05 0.54
CA ARG A 29 -5.43 5.39 0.22
C ARG A 29 -5.50 6.31 1.45
N TRP A 30 -5.89 5.76 2.60
CA TRP A 30 -5.93 6.52 3.85
C TRP A 30 -4.54 7.01 4.24
N VAL A 31 -3.50 6.17 4.08
CA VAL A 31 -2.11 6.58 4.34
C VAL A 31 -1.68 7.65 3.34
N GLU A 32 -1.93 7.46 2.04
CA GLU A 32 -1.60 8.45 0.98
C GLU A 32 -2.16 9.84 1.35
N THR A 33 -3.42 9.86 1.78
CA THR A 33 -4.14 11.10 2.16
C THR A 33 -3.63 11.68 3.48
N THR A 34 -3.54 10.86 4.53
CA THR A 34 -3.22 11.32 5.90
C THR A 34 -1.78 11.80 6.02
N MET A 35 -0.85 11.13 5.35
CA MET A 35 0.57 11.51 5.35
C MET A 35 0.90 12.53 4.26
N ASN A 36 -0.07 12.88 3.40
CA ASN A 36 0.11 13.79 2.27
C ASN A 36 1.29 13.39 1.37
N ILE A 37 1.32 12.12 0.99
CA ILE A 37 2.34 11.50 0.13
C ILE A 37 1.73 11.05 -1.19
N SER A 38 2.56 10.63 -2.15
CA SER A 38 2.10 10.00 -3.38
C SER A 38 2.68 8.60 -3.45
N LEU A 39 1.85 7.58 -3.24
CA LEU A 39 2.32 6.18 -3.22
C LEU A 39 2.84 5.75 -4.59
N ASP A 40 2.38 6.37 -5.67
CA ASP A 40 2.88 6.14 -7.04
C ASP A 40 4.33 6.60 -7.25
N LYS A 41 4.87 7.42 -6.35
CA LYS A 41 6.22 8.00 -6.43
C LYS A 41 7.15 7.43 -5.36
N MET A 42 6.69 6.45 -4.58
CA MET A 42 7.45 5.82 -3.51
C MET A 42 8.00 4.47 -3.95
N GLN A 43 9.04 4.04 -3.25
CA GLN A 43 9.67 2.73 -3.38
C GLN A 43 9.52 1.94 -2.07
N MET A 44 9.77 0.63 -2.13
CA MET A 44 9.72 -0.22 -0.94
C MET A 44 10.63 0.29 0.18
N SER A 45 11.82 0.78 -0.16
CA SER A 45 12.77 1.36 0.80
C SER A 45 12.21 2.57 1.56
N ASP A 46 11.30 3.34 0.96
CA ASP A 46 10.71 4.52 1.61
C ASP A 46 9.75 4.12 2.73
N ILE A 47 9.00 3.02 2.57
CA ILE A 47 8.09 2.52 3.61
C ILE A 47 8.82 1.62 4.63
N GLU A 48 9.97 1.07 4.28
CA GLU A 48 10.84 0.32 5.19
C GLU A 48 11.65 1.23 6.12
N ASP A 49 11.76 2.53 5.81
CA ASP A 49 12.40 3.52 6.68
C ASP A 49 11.75 3.57 8.07
N GLU A 50 12.59 3.59 9.10
CA GLU A 50 12.12 3.56 10.49
C GLU A 50 11.34 4.81 10.87
N ASN A 51 11.66 5.99 10.31
CA ASN A 51 10.88 7.20 10.58
C ASN A 51 9.49 7.09 9.94
N PHE A 52 9.39 6.53 8.74
CA PHE A 52 8.10 6.27 8.10
C PHE A 52 7.24 5.34 8.97
N LYS A 53 7.80 4.20 9.41
CA LYS A 53 7.09 3.25 10.28
C LYS A 53 6.65 3.87 11.61
N ASN A 54 7.52 4.67 12.24
CA ASN A 54 7.20 5.37 13.48
C ASN A 54 6.06 6.36 13.27
N ASN A 55 6.13 7.20 12.24
CA ASN A 55 5.07 8.15 11.89
C ASN A 55 3.73 7.45 11.61
N LEU A 56 3.76 6.34 10.85
CA LEU A 56 2.57 5.54 10.61
C LEU A 56 2.00 4.95 11.91
N GLY A 57 2.88 4.47 12.80
CA GLY A 57 2.52 3.98 14.13
C GLY A 57 1.80 5.03 14.97
N GLU A 58 2.36 6.24 15.03
CA GLU A 58 1.78 7.39 15.76
C GLU A 58 0.41 7.80 15.19
N LEU A 59 0.28 7.87 13.86
CA LEU A 59 -0.98 8.25 13.20
C LEU A 59 -2.10 7.22 13.40
N VAL A 60 -1.76 5.93 13.36
CA VAL A 60 -2.74 4.85 13.54
C VAL A 60 -3.07 4.64 15.02
N GLY A 61 -2.12 4.87 15.92
CA GLY A 61 -2.30 4.80 17.38
C GLY A 61 -2.54 3.39 17.93
N SER A 62 -2.33 2.34 17.13
CA SER A 62 -2.52 0.94 17.54
C SER A 62 -1.59 0.01 16.77
N PRO A 63 -0.63 -0.67 17.44
CA PRO A 63 0.35 -1.54 16.77
C PRO A 63 -0.30 -2.61 15.87
N HIS A 64 -1.39 -3.22 16.34
CA HIS A 64 -2.10 -4.23 15.56
C HIS A 64 -2.72 -3.66 14.29
N LYS A 65 -3.30 -2.46 14.36
CA LYS A 65 -3.85 -1.80 13.17
C LYS A 65 -2.73 -1.31 12.26
N THR A 66 -1.63 -0.81 12.81
CA THR A 66 -0.47 -0.33 12.05
C THR A 66 0.06 -1.43 11.13
N ASP A 67 0.13 -2.68 11.60
CA ASP A 67 0.51 -3.83 10.77
C ASP A 67 -0.43 -4.02 9.56
N LEU A 68 -1.75 -3.85 9.72
CA LEU A 68 -2.71 -3.93 8.62
C LEU A 68 -2.52 -2.81 7.58
N PHE A 69 -2.21 -1.59 8.03
CA PHE A 69 -1.88 -0.48 7.13
C PHE A 69 -0.56 -0.74 6.41
N TYR A 70 0.46 -1.20 7.14
CA TYR A 70 1.77 -1.49 6.59
C TYR A 70 1.71 -2.58 5.51
N ARG A 71 0.99 -3.68 5.75
CA ARG A 71 0.77 -4.74 4.74
C ARG A 71 0.08 -4.22 3.48
N ALA A 72 -0.87 -3.30 3.61
CA ALA A 72 -1.52 -2.68 2.46
C ALA A 72 -0.53 -1.83 1.63
N LEU A 73 0.38 -1.12 2.30
CA LEU A 73 1.45 -0.37 1.63
C LEU A 73 2.45 -1.31 0.94
N CYS A 74 2.88 -2.39 1.59
CA CYS A 74 3.77 -3.39 0.97
C CYS A 74 3.14 -3.96 -0.31
N ALA A 75 1.86 -4.37 -0.25
CA ALA A 75 1.14 -4.86 -1.43
C ALA A 75 1.12 -3.82 -2.56
N TYR A 76 0.97 -2.53 -2.23
CA TYR A 76 1.01 -1.47 -3.23
C TYR A 76 2.41 -1.25 -3.83
N MET A 77 3.45 -1.27 -3.00
CA MET A 77 4.84 -1.14 -3.46
C MET A 77 5.25 -2.31 -4.37
N GLU A 78 4.83 -3.53 -4.05
CA GLU A 78 5.04 -4.71 -4.90
C GLU A 78 4.34 -4.57 -6.25
N PHE A 79 3.09 -4.07 -6.25
CA PHE A 79 2.36 -3.76 -7.49
C PHE A 79 3.12 -2.75 -8.35
N CYS A 80 3.60 -1.65 -7.75
CA CYS A 80 4.40 -0.64 -8.45
C CYS A 80 5.68 -1.26 -9.05
N GLY A 81 6.42 -2.06 -8.28
CA GLY A 81 7.63 -2.74 -8.75
C GLY A 81 7.39 -3.70 -9.91
N LYS A 82 6.28 -4.47 -9.91
CA LYS A 82 5.92 -5.34 -11.04
C LYS A 82 5.61 -4.54 -12.31
N LYS A 83 4.96 -3.38 -12.19
CA LYS A 83 4.63 -2.50 -13.32
C LYS A 83 5.88 -1.95 -14.00
N GLU A 84 6.90 -1.58 -13.22
CA GLU A 84 8.17 -1.07 -13.75
C GLU A 84 8.93 -2.13 -14.55
N MET A 85 8.92 -3.40 -14.09
CA MET A 85 9.56 -4.50 -14.82
C MET A 85 8.89 -4.79 -16.17
N LEU A 86 7.58 -4.60 -16.28
CA LEU A 86 6.83 -4.78 -17.53
C LEU A 86 6.99 -3.61 -18.50
N SER A 87 7.22 -2.40 -17.99
CA SER A 87 7.39 -1.18 -18.80
C SER A 87 8.82 -1.01 -19.32
N SER A 88 9.76 -1.82 -18.86
CA SER A 88 11.19 -1.78 -19.24
C SER A 88 11.56 -2.81 -20.32
N LYS A 89 10.57 -3.37 -21.03
CA LYS A 89 10.73 -4.31 -22.14
C LYS A 89 10.25 -3.68 -23.45
#